data_AF-A0A4Q3U2F5-F1
#
_entry.id   AF-A0A4Q3U2F5-F1
#
_cell.length_a   1.000
_cell.length_b   1.000
_cell.length_c   1.000
_cell.angle_alpha   90.00
_cell.angle_beta   90.00
_cell.angle_gamma   90.00
#
_symmetry.space_group_name_H-M   'P 1'
#
loop_
_entity.id
_entity.type
_entity.pdbx_description
1 polymer ?
#
loop_
_entity_poly.entity_id
_entity_poly.type
_entity_poly.pdbx_seq_one_letter_code
_entity_poly.pdbx_strand_id
1 'polypeptide(L)'
;ADHERLRRDVTRLGLKAEVAGRSVRDIAVDLVNIAKQGLKNRAKFSGGMVDERGYLSELEDIADSGVTPAERLLDLYHGAWQGDVKRIYADFAY
;
A
#
# COMPACT_ATOMS: atom_id res chain seq x y z
N ALA A 1 -14.70 -4.82 19.17
CA ALA A 1 -14.87 -3.35 19.20
C ALA A 1 -13.74 -2.64 18.46
N ASP A 2 -12.47 -2.95 18.78
CA ASP A 2 -11.31 -2.27 18.15
C ASP A 2 -11.16 -2.51 16.65
N HIS A 3 -11.45 -3.72 16.15
CA HIS A 3 -11.35 -4.03 14.73
C HIS A 3 -12.32 -3.23 13.85
N GLU A 4 -13.58 -3.09 14.28
CA GLU A 4 -14.59 -2.31 13.53
C GLU A 4 -14.26 -0.81 13.57
N ARG A 5 -13.75 -0.30 14.69
CA ARG A 5 -13.27 1.08 14.78
C ARG A 5 -12.11 1.30 13.80
N LEU A 6 -11.10 0.43 13.81
CA LEU A 6 -9.96 0.52 12.91
C LEU A 6 -10.37 0.50 11.44
N ARG A 7 -11.29 -0.40 11.07
CA ARG A 7 -11.85 -0.48 9.71
C ARG A 7 -12.43 0.87 9.25
N ARG A 8 -13.13 1.59 10.13
CA ARG A 8 -13.66 2.93 9.84
C ARG A 8 -12.54 3.97 9.76
N ASP A 9 -11.61 3.94 10.71
CA ASP A 9 -10.52 4.91 10.79
C ASP A 9 -9.60 4.85 9.56
N VAL A 10 -9.25 3.64 9.10
CA VAL A 10 -8.42 3.43 7.89
C VAL A 10 -9.04 4.05 6.64
N THR A 11 -10.38 4.10 6.54
CA THR A 11 -11.06 4.72 5.39
C THR A 11 -10.70 6.21 5.25
N ARG A 12 -10.46 6.90 6.37
CA ARG A 12 -10.16 8.34 6.40
C ARG A 12 -8.68 8.64 6.59
N LEU A 13 -8.00 7.85 7.43
CA LEU A 13 -6.63 8.10 7.86
C LEU A 13 -5.60 7.25 7.10
N GLY A 14 -6.04 6.25 6.34
CA GLY A 14 -5.14 5.30 5.69
C GLY A 14 -4.21 4.62 6.68
N LEU A 15 -2.91 4.61 6.36
CA LEU A 15 -1.88 3.99 7.19
C LEU A 15 -1.60 4.73 8.51
N LYS A 16 -2.12 5.97 8.65
CA LYS A 16 -1.99 6.78 9.88
C LYS A 16 -3.04 6.43 10.93
N ALA A 17 -4.01 5.56 10.63
CA ALA A 17 -4.92 5.05 11.64
C ALA A 17 -4.15 4.26 12.71
N GLU A 18 -4.68 4.21 13.93
CA GLU A 18 -4.01 3.56 15.05
C GLU A 18 -4.89 2.50 15.71
N VAL A 19 -4.26 1.41 16.16
CA VAL A 19 -4.88 0.36 16.97
C VAL A 19 -3.88 -0.14 18.00
N ALA A 20 -4.32 -0.26 19.25
CA ALA A 20 -3.48 -0.76 20.36
C ALA A 20 -2.11 -0.02 20.48
N GLY A 21 -2.08 1.28 20.22
CA GLY A 21 -0.88 2.12 20.31
C GLY A 21 0.13 1.94 19.16
N ARG A 22 -0.26 1.28 18.06
CA ARG A 22 0.54 1.16 16.85
C ARG A 22 -0.19 1.75 15.65
N SER A 23 0.55 2.35 14.73
CA SER A 23 -0.02 2.78 13.45
C SER A 23 -0.28 1.59 12.53
N VAL A 24 -1.24 1.73 11.61
CA VAL A 24 -1.48 0.73 10.56
C VAL A 24 -0.26 0.60 9.65
N ARG A 25 0.55 1.65 9.46
CA ARG A 25 1.84 1.57 8.78
C ARG A 25 2.78 0.56 9.45
N ASP A 26 2.97 0.66 10.76
CA ASP A 26 3.88 -0.25 11.48
C ASP A 26 3.42 -1.70 11.38
N ILE A 27 2.10 -1.90 11.42
CA ILE A 27 1.49 -3.23 11.23
C ILE A 27 1.69 -3.70 9.78
N ALA A 28 1.55 -2.82 8.79
CA ALA A 28 1.77 -3.16 7.38
C ALA A 28 3.20 -3.60 7.11
N VAL A 29 4.21 -2.91 7.67
CA VAL A 29 5.62 -3.30 7.58
C VAL A 29 5.84 -4.72 8.12
N ASP A 30 5.29 -5.02 9.29
CA ASP A 30 5.38 -6.38 9.88
C ASP A 30 4.72 -7.43 8.98
N LEU A 31 3.50 -7.15 8.49
CA LEU A 31 2.74 -8.09 7.66
C LEU A 31 3.40 -8.36 6.31
N VAL A 32 3.97 -7.34 5.68
CA VAL A 32 4.71 -7.49 4.42
C VAL A 32 5.97 -8.33 4.63
N ASN A 33 6.70 -8.12 5.74
CA ASN A 33 7.84 -8.96 6.10
C ASN A 33 7.45 -10.43 6.33
N ILE A 34 6.33 -10.68 7.02
CA ILE A 34 5.79 -12.03 7.22
C ILE A 34 5.43 -12.66 5.86
N ALA A 35 4.74 -11.93 4.99
CA ALA A 35 4.38 -12.38 3.65
C ALA A 35 5.62 -12.74 2.81
N LYS A 36 6.64 -11.88 2.82
CA LYS A 36 7.92 -12.10 2.12
C LYS A 36 8.62 -13.38 2.57
N GLN A 37 8.62 -13.65 3.88
CA GLN A 37 9.17 -14.89 4.41
C GLN A 37 8.33 -16.11 4.01
N GLY A 38 7.00 -15.98 3.99
CA GLY A 38 6.09 -17.01 3.50
C GLY A 38 6.32 -17.39 2.03
N LEU A 39 6.46 -16.38 1.16
CA LEU A 39 6.76 -16.57 -0.26
C LEU A 39 8.16 -17.20 -0.47
N LYS A 40 9.17 -16.74 0.28
CA LYS A 40 10.50 -17.36 0.29
C LYS A 40 10.42 -18.85 0.63
N ASN A 41 9.65 -19.22 1.66
CA ASN A 41 9.50 -20.59 2.12
C ASN A 41 8.75 -21.47 1.11
N ARG A 42 7.81 -20.89 0.35
CA ARG A 42 7.10 -21.59 -0.72
C ARG A 42 8.00 -21.96 -1.90
N ALA A 43 9.09 -21.22 -2.10
CA ALA A 43 10.09 -21.45 -3.15
C ALA A 43 9.46 -21.66 -4.53
N LYS A 44 8.42 -20.86 -4.85
CA LYS A 44 7.80 -20.84 -6.17
C LYS A 44 8.43 -19.74 -7.00
N PHE A 45 8.73 -20.09 -8.25
CA PHE A 45 9.30 -19.19 -9.22
C PHE A 45 8.30 -19.03 -10.36
N SER A 46 8.18 -17.83 -10.90
CA SER A 46 7.46 -17.61 -12.14
C SER A 46 8.31 -18.08 -13.34
N GLY A 47 7.76 -17.97 -14.55
CA GLY A 47 8.51 -18.26 -15.77
C GLY A 47 9.82 -17.46 -15.79
N GLY A 48 10.94 -18.13 -16.06
CA GLY A 48 12.27 -17.50 -16.07
C GLY A 48 13.00 -17.47 -14.73
N MET A 49 12.60 -18.28 -13.74
CA MET A 49 13.23 -18.37 -12.40
C MET A 49 13.16 -17.07 -11.58
N VAL A 50 12.15 -16.23 -11.83
CA VAL A 50 11.94 -15.01 -11.04
C VAL A 50 11.23 -15.36 -9.75
N ASP A 51 11.75 -14.86 -8.64
CA ASP A 51 11.23 -15.08 -7.29
C ASP A 51 9.88 -14.35 -7.10
N GLU A 52 8.86 -15.07 -6.63
CA GLU A 52 7.51 -14.52 -6.44
C GLU A 52 7.44 -13.40 -5.39
N ARG A 53 8.47 -13.21 -4.55
CA ARG A 53 8.57 -12.06 -3.65
C ARG A 53 8.51 -10.71 -4.38
N GLY A 54 8.88 -10.67 -5.65
CA GLY A 54 8.78 -9.46 -6.48
C GLY A 54 7.36 -8.90 -6.57
N TYR A 55 6.32 -9.72 -6.39
CA TYR A 55 4.92 -9.25 -6.39
C TYR A 55 4.56 -8.40 -5.17
N LEU A 56 5.40 -8.40 -4.13
CA LEU A 56 5.19 -7.57 -2.94
C LEU A 56 5.77 -6.16 -3.07
N SER A 57 6.47 -5.83 -4.16
CA SER A 57 7.21 -4.56 -4.28
C SER A 57 6.35 -3.33 -4.00
N GLU A 58 5.16 -3.22 -4.59
CA GLU A 58 4.28 -2.07 -4.35
C GLU A 58 3.79 -2.01 -2.89
N LEU A 59 3.56 -3.17 -2.25
CA LEU A 59 3.16 -3.22 -0.84
C LEU A 59 4.31 -2.84 0.09
N GLU A 60 5.54 -3.24 -0.25
CA GLU A 60 6.78 -2.81 0.42
C GLU A 60 6.93 -1.29 0.32
N ASP A 61 6.82 -0.72 -0.88
CA ASP A 61 6.95 0.72 -1.09
C ASP A 61 5.87 1.52 -0.34
N ILE A 62 4.61 1.05 -0.32
CA ILE A 62 3.52 1.69 0.41
C ILE A 62 3.77 1.64 1.93
N ALA A 63 4.20 0.47 2.46
CA ALA A 63 4.47 0.32 3.88
C ALA A 63 5.67 1.17 4.34
N ASP A 64 6.75 1.15 3.54
CA ASP A 64 8.00 1.85 3.86
C ASP A 64 7.84 3.37 3.69
N SER A 65 7.19 3.84 2.64
CA SER A 65 6.94 5.29 2.48
C SER A 65 5.84 5.81 3.42
N GLY A 66 4.89 4.96 3.81
CA GLY A 66 3.67 5.39 4.48
C GLY A 66 2.72 6.18 3.59
N VAL A 67 2.98 6.23 2.27
CA VAL A 67 2.18 6.97 1.29
C VAL A 67 1.29 5.99 0.52
N THR A 68 -0.01 6.19 0.64
CA THR A 68 -1.01 5.38 -0.07
C THR A 68 -1.15 5.80 -1.53
N PRO A 69 -1.67 4.92 -2.42
CA PRO A 69 -2.01 5.32 -3.79
C PRO A 69 -2.99 6.50 -3.86
N ALA A 70 -3.91 6.60 -2.88
CA ALA A 70 -4.83 7.73 -2.78
C ALA A 70 -4.08 9.04 -2.47
N GLU A 71 -3.08 9.03 -1.59
CA GLU A 71 -2.24 10.20 -1.32
C GLU A 71 -1.40 10.58 -2.55
N ARG A 72 -0.85 9.62 -3.30
CA ARG A 72 -0.16 9.91 -4.58
C ARG A 72 -1.08 10.58 -5.60
N LEU A 73 -2.34 10.13 -5.70
CA LEU A 73 -3.34 10.76 -6.57
C LEU A 73 -3.72 12.17 -6.09
N LEU A 74 -3.81 12.39 -4.77
CA LEU A 74 -4.05 13.73 -4.22
C LEU A 74 -2.90 14.69 -4.50
N ASP A 75 -1.65 14.21 -4.46
CA ASP A 75 -0.48 15.00 -4.83
C ASP A 75 -0.50 15.38 -6.32
N LEU A 76 -0.88 14.45 -7.20
CA LEU A 76 -1.09 14.76 -8.63
C LEU A 76 -2.23 15.77 -8.83
N TYR A 77 -3.35 15.57 -8.14
CA TYR A 77 -4.52 16.42 -8.22
C TYR A 77 -4.21 17.87 -7.81
N HIS A 78 -3.57 18.08 -6.66
CA HIS A 78 -3.19 19.41 -6.20
C HIS A 78 -1.95 19.97 -6.92
N GLY A 79 -1.13 19.11 -7.52
CA GLY A 79 0.09 19.46 -8.25
C GLY A 79 -0.13 19.51 -9.76
N ALA A 80 0.40 18.51 -10.47
CA ALA A 80 0.48 18.50 -11.94
C ALA A 80 -0.88 18.66 -12.65
N TRP A 81 -1.97 18.22 -12.02
CA TRP A 81 -3.31 18.32 -12.59
C TRP A 81 -4.00 19.65 -12.29
N GLN A 82 -3.48 20.45 -11.34
CA GLN A 82 -4.05 21.76 -10.99
C GLN A 82 -5.57 21.72 -10.71
N GLY A 83 -6.03 20.65 -10.06
CA GLY A 83 -7.44 20.41 -9.75
C GLY A 83 -8.25 19.75 -10.88
N ASP A 84 -7.65 19.40 -12.02
CA ASP A 84 -8.35 18.68 -13.10
C ASP A 84 -8.31 17.17 -12.90
N VAL A 85 -9.35 16.63 -12.29
CA VAL A 85 -9.52 15.18 -12.08
C VAL A 85 -9.57 14.39 -13.38
N LYS A 86 -9.94 14.99 -14.52
CA LYS A 86 -10.08 14.27 -15.79
C LYS A 86 -8.75 13.72 -16.30
N ARG A 87 -7.63 14.30 -15.84
CA ARG A 87 -6.27 13.83 -16.15
C ARG A 87 -6.03 12.39 -15.73
N ILE A 88 -6.76 11.87 -14.72
CA ILE A 88 -6.67 10.47 -14.29
C ILE A 88 -6.90 9.47 -15.42
N TYR A 89 -7.81 9.78 -16.37
CA TYR A 89 -8.13 8.88 -17.48
C TYR A 89 -7.02 8.79 -18.52
N ALA A 90 -6.17 9.81 -18.62
CA ALA A 90 -5.02 9.80 -19.51
C ALA A 90 -3.80 9.17 -18.82
N ASP A 91 -3.54 9.55 -17.58
CA ASP A 91 -2.30 9.20 -16.87
C ASP A 91 -2.32 7.78 -16.28
N PHE A 92 -3.50 7.18 -16.06
CA PHE A 92 -3.67 5.84 -15.49
C PHE A 92 -4.51 4.90 -16.38
N ALA A 93 -4.50 5.12 -17.70
CA ALA A 93 -5.09 4.18 -18.65
C ALA A 93 -4.28 2.86 -18.68
N TYR A 94 -4.98 1.71 -18.77
CA TYR A 94 -4.39 0.37 -18.91
C TYR A 94 -4.27 -0.02 -20.38
#